data_AF-A0A9D5PRL9-F1
#
_entry.id   AF-A0A9D5PRL9-F1
#
_cell.length_a   1.000
_cell.length_b   1.000
_cell.length_c   1.000
_cell.angle_alpha   90.00
_cell.angle_beta   90.00
_cell.angle_gamma   90.00
#
_symmetry.space_group_name_H-M   'P 1'
#
loop_
_entity.id
_entity.type
_entity.pdbx_description
1 polymer ?
#
loop_
_entity_poly.entity_id
_entity_poly.type
_entity_poly.pdbx_seq_one_letter_code
_entity_poly.pdbx_strand_id
1 'polypeptide(L)'
;MERKELRKEQIERISGVNVRKCMRCGKCSATCPSYDEMEYHPHEFVYMVEKGEVAKLMESDSIYKCLTCFACVERCPRDVEPAKVVEAVRLEAVRKQGMNRLKPDAIPEMWDEDLPQQAIVTAMRKYTK
;
A
#
# COMPACT_ATOMS: atom_id res chain seq x y z
N MET A 1 -6.95 -2.11 -23.07
CA MET A 1 -6.22 -2.74 -21.94
C MET A 1 -7.23 -3.19 -20.90
N GLU A 2 -7.14 -4.42 -20.41
CA GLU A 2 -8.05 -4.94 -19.37
C GLU A 2 -7.81 -4.19 -18.04
N ARG A 3 -8.87 -3.93 -17.26
CA ARG A 3 -8.81 -3.16 -16.00
C ARG A 3 -7.82 -3.74 -14.97
N LYS A 4 -7.53 -5.04 -15.06
CA LYS A 4 -6.56 -5.75 -14.22
C LYS A 4 -5.11 -5.32 -14.51
N GLU A 5 -4.74 -5.23 -15.78
CA GLU A 5 -3.37 -4.90 -16.19
C GLU A 5 -3.02 -3.45 -15.81
N LEU A 6 -3.96 -2.53 -15.99
CA LEU A 6 -3.80 -1.12 -15.58
C LEU A 6 -3.48 -0.96 -14.09
N ARG A 7 -4.17 -1.72 -13.23
CA ARG A 7 -3.91 -1.67 -11.77
C ARG A 7 -2.55 -2.24 -11.42
N LYS A 8 -2.16 -3.35 -12.03
CA LYS A 8 -0.84 -3.94 -11.83
C LYS A 8 0.28 -2.96 -12.21
N GLU A 9 0.22 -2.37 -13.41
CA GLU A 9 1.19 -1.38 -13.86
C GLU A 9 1.26 -0.17 -12.91
N GLN A 10 0.12 0.25 -12.37
CA GLN A 10 0.05 1.33 -11.39
C GLN A 10 0.74 0.95 -10.07
N ILE A 11 0.53 -0.26 -9.55
CA ILE A 11 1.21 -0.76 -8.35
C ILE A 11 2.72 -0.88 -8.59
N GLU A 12 3.16 -1.43 -9.71
CA GLU A 12 4.58 -1.51 -10.08
C GLU A 12 5.21 -0.11 -10.17
N ARG A 13 4.50 0.85 -10.77
CA ARG A 13 4.94 2.26 -10.87
C ARG A 13 5.05 2.95 -9.51
N ILE A 14 4.08 2.74 -8.62
CA ILE A 14 4.06 3.35 -7.28
C ILE A 14 5.15 2.73 -6.40
N SER A 15 5.27 1.40 -6.41
CA SER A 15 6.21 0.68 -5.54
C SER A 15 7.65 0.72 -6.05
N GLY A 16 7.87 0.89 -7.37
CA GLY A 16 9.17 0.73 -8.00
C GLY A 16 9.66 -0.73 -8.02
N VAL A 17 8.80 -1.70 -7.69
CA VAL A 17 9.14 -3.11 -7.54
C VAL A 17 8.82 -3.89 -8.81
N ASN A 18 9.78 -4.70 -9.25
CA ASN A 18 9.52 -5.75 -10.24
C ASN A 18 9.03 -7.03 -9.55
N VAL A 19 7.71 -7.23 -9.52
CA VAL A 19 7.08 -8.38 -8.85
C VAL A 19 7.43 -9.73 -9.49
N ARG A 20 7.85 -9.75 -10.77
CA ARG A 20 8.27 -10.97 -11.49
C ARG A 20 9.60 -11.55 -10.97
N LYS A 21 10.37 -10.81 -10.16
CA LYS A 21 11.56 -11.33 -9.47
C LYS A 21 11.22 -12.38 -8.41
N CYS A 22 9.97 -12.40 -7.93
CA CYS A 22 9.54 -13.28 -6.84
C CYS A 22 9.51 -14.74 -7.25
N MET A 23 10.27 -15.57 -6.53
CA MET A 23 10.24 -17.04 -6.69
C MET A 23 9.29 -17.75 -5.71
N ARG A 24 8.46 -16.99 -4.99
CA ARG A 24 7.42 -17.50 -4.06
C ARG A 24 7.94 -18.44 -2.96
N CYS A 25 9.14 -18.15 -2.43
CA CYS A 25 9.76 -18.95 -1.38
C CYS A 25 9.15 -18.81 0.03
N GLY A 26 8.19 -17.90 0.26
CA GLY A 26 7.52 -17.72 1.55
C GLY A 26 8.34 -17.08 2.68
N LYS A 27 9.65 -16.84 2.50
CA LYS A 27 10.53 -16.30 3.56
C LYS A 27 10.10 -14.95 4.13
N CYS A 28 9.53 -14.09 3.29
CA CYS A 28 8.96 -12.81 3.71
C CYS A 28 7.74 -12.95 4.62
N SER A 29 6.97 -14.04 4.46
CA SER A 29 5.83 -14.33 5.32
C SER A 29 6.26 -15.00 6.62
N ALA A 30 7.22 -15.94 6.56
CA ALA A 30 7.78 -16.58 7.75
C ALA A 30 8.43 -15.59 8.73
N THR A 31 8.94 -14.44 8.23
CA THR A 31 9.52 -13.39 9.08
C THR A 31 8.52 -12.30 9.50
N CYS A 32 7.27 -12.36 9.03
CA CYS A 32 6.29 -11.31 9.28
C CYS A 32 5.77 -11.41 10.72
N PRO A 33 5.95 -10.38 11.56
CA PRO A 33 5.43 -10.39 12.94
C PRO A 33 3.89 -10.34 13.00
N SER A 34 3.25 -9.85 11.93
CA SER A 34 1.79 -9.75 11.82
C SER A 34 1.16 -10.92 11.06
N TYR A 35 1.89 -12.02 10.88
CA TYR A 35 1.44 -13.14 10.04
C TYR A 35 0.03 -13.62 10.42
N ASP A 36 -0.19 -13.92 11.70
CA ASP A 36 -1.47 -14.47 12.19
C ASP A 36 -2.66 -13.51 12.09
N GLU A 37 -2.37 -12.21 11.96
CA GLU A 37 -3.37 -11.14 11.86
C GLU A 37 -3.75 -10.80 10.42
N MET A 38 -3.13 -11.45 9.43
CA MET A 38 -3.29 -11.17 8.00
C MET A 38 -4.01 -12.33 7.29
N GLU A 39 -4.98 -12.01 6.43
CA GLU A 39 -5.58 -12.97 5.49
C GLU A 39 -4.64 -13.27 4.31
N TYR A 40 -3.98 -12.23 3.77
CA TYR A 40 -2.96 -12.34 2.73
C TYR A 40 -1.61 -11.92 3.29
N HIS A 41 -0.59 -12.74 3.09
CA HIS A 41 0.75 -12.51 3.61
C HIS A 41 1.68 -11.85 2.57
N PRO A 42 2.86 -11.34 2.97
CA PRO A 42 3.74 -10.59 2.07
C PRO A 42 4.09 -11.26 0.72
N HIS A 43 4.28 -12.59 0.67
CA HIS A 43 4.54 -13.27 -0.61
C HIS A 43 3.30 -13.32 -1.52
N GLU A 44 2.11 -13.43 -0.94
CA GLU A 44 0.83 -13.47 -1.65
C GLU A 44 0.47 -12.11 -2.22
N PHE A 45 0.76 -11.02 -1.49
CA PHE A 45 0.65 -9.66 -2.02
C PHE A 45 1.42 -9.50 -3.35
N VAL A 46 2.69 -9.92 -3.37
CA VAL A 46 3.51 -9.85 -4.57
C VAL A 46 2.94 -10.72 -5.70
N TYR A 47 2.54 -11.95 -5.38
CA TYR A 47 1.98 -12.89 -6.35
C TYR A 47 0.64 -12.43 -6.94
N MET A 48 -0.26 -11.91 -6.11
CA MET A 48 -1.56 -11.44 -6.55
C MET A 48 -1.43 -10.17 -7.38
N VAL A 49 -0.48 -9.28 -7.07
CA VAL A 49 -0.15 -8.14 -7.95
C VAL A 49 0.39 -8.62 -9.29
N GLU A 50 1.30 -9.61 -9.32
CA GLU A 50 1.81 -10.21 -10.56
C GLU A 50 0.66 -10.72 -11.46
N LYS A 51 -0.35 -11.34 -10.85
CA LYS A 51 -1.56 -11.85 -11.51
C LYS A 51 -2.62 -10.79 -11.84
N GLY A 52 -2.44 -9.54 -11.39
CA GLY A 52 -3.44 -8.48 -11.56
C GLY A 52 -4.66 -8.61 -10.64
N GLU A 53 -4.60 -9.42 -9.59
CA GLU A 53 -5.66 -9.62 -8.58
C GLU A 53 -5.68 -8.52 -7.50
N VAL A 54 -5.23 -7.30 -7.83
CA VAL A 54 -5.12 -6.15 -6.93
C VAL A 54 -6.46 -5.78 -6.28
N ALA A 55 -7.58 -6.02 -6.97
CA ALA A 55 -8.92 -5.73 -6.46
C ALA A 55 -9.21 -6.41 -5.11
N LYS A 56 -8.86 -7.70 -5.00
CA LYS A 56 -9.07 -8.50 -3.79
C LYS A 56 -8.21 -7.99 -2.64
N LEU A 57 -6.94 -7.68 -2.93
CA LEU A 57 -6.02 -7.16 -1.93
C LEU A 57 -6.50 -5.81 -1.35
N MET A 58 -7.10 -4.94 -2.17
CA MET A 58 -7.64 -3.66 -1.71
C MET A 58 -8.89 -3.81 -0.82
N GLU A 59 -9.56 -4.96 -0.86
CA GLU A 59 -10.77 -5.23 -0.07
C GLU A 59 -10.45 -5.96 1.25
N SER A 60 -9.22 -6.48 1.41
CA SER A 60 -8.79 -7.18 2.61
C SER A 60 -8.17 -6.24 3.64
N ASP A 61 -8.48 -6.43 4.92
CA ASP A 61 -7.87 -5.71 6.03
C ASP A 61 -6.36 -5.97 6.19
N SER A 62 -5.84 -7.02 5.51
CA SER A 62 -4.42 -7.35 5.49
C SER A 62 -3.53 -6.17 5.09
N ILE A 63 -4.02 -5.24 4.25
CA ILE A 63 -3.28 -4.03 3.89
C ILE A 63 -2.97 -3.15 5.09
N TYR A 64 -3.81 -3.14 6.14
CA TYR A 64 -3.65 -2.32 7.34
C TYR A 64 -2.91 -3.03 8.47
N LYS A 65 -2.75 -4.36 8.37
CA LYS A 65 -2.02 -5.18 9.34
C LYS A 65 -0.51 -5.14 9.14
N CYS A 66 -0.04 -4.75 7.96
CA CYS A 66 1.39 -4.54 7.70
C CYS A 66 1.95 -3.37 8.53
N LEU A 67 2.90 -3.68 9.40
CA LEU A 67 3.57 -2.70 10.28
C LEU A 67 4.66 -1.87 9.58
N THR A 68 4.93 -2.13 8.30
CA THR A 68 6.03 -1.47 7.57
C THR A 68 7.37 -1.60 8.31
N CYS A 69 7.63 -2.76 8.93
CA CYS A 69 8.86 -3.04 9.69
C CYS A 69 10.05 -3.47 8.82
N PHE A 70 9.83 -3.66 7.51
CA PHE A 70 10.82 -4.04 6.50
C PHE A 70 11.56 -5.38 6.70
N ALA A 71 11.18 -6.21 7.68
CA ALA A 71 11.78 -7.54 7.86
C ALA A 71 11.70 -8.42 6.59
N CYS A 72 10.60 -8.31 5.83
CA CYS A 72 10.42 -9.02 4.57
C CYS A 72 11.36 -8.55 3.44
N VAL A 73 11.84 -7.31 3.50
CA VAL A 73 12.79 -6.73 2.54
C VAL A 73 14.17 -7.32 2.82
N GLU A 74 14.65 -7.19 4.06
CA GLU A 74 15.96 -7.70 4.50
C GLU A 74 16.15 -9.21 4.28
N ARG A 75 15.07 -9.99 4.43
CA ARG A 75 15.15 -11.45 4.30
C ARG A 75 14.99 -11.96 2.86
N CYS A 76 14.59 -11.11 1.91
CA CYS A 76 14.27 -11.54 0.56
C CYS A 76 15.54 -11.90 -0.24
N PRO A 77 15.74 -13.16 -0.66
CA PRO A 77 16.94 -13.56 -1.42
C PRO A 77 16.94 -13.07 -2.88
N ARG A 78 15.84 -12.45 -3.33
CA ARG A 78 15.65 -11.97 -4.70
C ARG A 78 15.46 -10.45 -4.79
N ASP A 79 15.57 -9.75 -3.65
CA ASP A 79 15.45 -8.30 -3.58
C ASP A 79 14.17 -7.77 -4.26
N VAL A 80 13.03 -8.31 -3.82
CA VAL A 80 11.68 -7.99 -4.33
C VAL A 80 11.00 -6.90 -3.51
N GLU A 81 11.51 -6.60 -2.32
CA GLU A 81 10.97 -5.56 -1.43
C GLU A 81 9.44 -5.63 -1.16
N PRO A 82 8.88 -6.76 -0.65
CA PRO A 82 7.43 -6.94 -0.52
C PRO A 82 6.69 -5.84 0.26
N ALA A 83 7.33 -5.20 1.23
CA ALA A 83 6.75 -4.09 1.99
C ALA A 83 6.30 -2.93 1.08
N LYS A 84 7.08 -2.60 0.04
CA LYS A 84 6.74 -1.54 -0.92
C LYS A 84 5.51 -1.89 -1.74
N VAL A 85 5.32 -3.17 -2.06
CA VAL A 85 4.14 -3.65 -2.79
C VAL A 85 2.88 -3.52 -1.92
N VAL A 86 2.95 -3.93 -0.65
CA VAL A 86 1.83 -3.78 0.29
C VAL A 86 1.43 -2.31 0.45
N GLU A 87 2.41 -1.42 0.63
CA GLU A 87 2.17 0.02 0.77
C GLU A 87 1.55 0.62 -0.51
N ALA A 88 2.01 0.21 -1.69
CA ALA A 88 1.42 0.65 -2.95
C ALA A 88 -0.04 0.23 -3.09
N VAL A 89 -0.39 -1.00 -2.67
CA VAL A 89 -1.78 -1.47 -2.67
C VAL A 89 -2.63 -0.70 -1.67
N ARG A 90 -2.09 -0.43 -0.47
CA ARG A 90 -2.74 0.41 0.54
C ARG A 90 -3.04 1.81 -0.01
N LEU A 91 -2.08 2.45 -0.67
CA LEU A 91 -2.27 3.76 -1.30
C LEU A 91 -3.38 3.73 -2.36
N GLU A 92 -3.42 2.68 -3.18
CA GLU A 92 -4.45 2.53 -4.21
C GLU A 92 -5.86 2.32 -3.61
N ALA A 93 -5.96 1.56 -2.52
CA ALA A 93 -7.21 1.40 -1.77
C ALA A 93 -7.73 2.74 -1.25
N VAL A 94 -6.86 3.56 -0.65
CA VAL A 94 -7.22 4.91 -0.15
C VAL A 94 -7.64 5.84 -1.31
N ARG A 95 -6.99 5.73 -2.48
CA ARG A 95 -7.38 6.50 -3.70
C ARG A 95 -8.78 6.14 -4.16
N LYS A 96 -9.14 4.85 -4.15
CA LYS A 96 -10.47 4.37 -4.53
C LYS A 96 -11.56 4.89 -3.60
N GLN A 97 -11.28 5.02 -2.30
CA GLN A 97 -12.24 5.50 -1.29
C GLN A 97 -12.51 7.01 -1.37
N GLY A 98 -11.80 7.76 -2.22
CA GLY A 98 -11.97 9.22 -2.32
C GLY A 98 -11.39 10.00 -1.12
N MET A 99 -10.76 9.32 -0.17
CA MET A 99 -10.16 9.91 1.04
C MET A 99 -8.81 10.60 0.78
N ASN A 100 -8.40 10.71 -0.48
CA ASN A 100 -7.17 11.40 -0.90
C ASN A 100 -7.40 12.83 -1.34
N ARG A 101 -8.58 13.42 -1.10
CA ARG A 101 -8.88 14.80 -1.47
C ARG A 101 -9.42 15.62 -0.31
N LEU A 102 -8.54 16.35 0.37
CA LEU A 102 -8.95 17.52 1.14
C LEU A 102 -9.11 18.67 0.14
N LYS A 103 -10.36 19.10 -0.09
CA LYS A 103 -10.58 20.29 -0.90
C LYS A 103 -10.16 21.52 -0.07
N PRO A 104 -9.45 22.49 -0.65
CA PRO A 104 -9.15 23.75 0.05
C PRO A 104 -10.40 24.39 0.66
N ASP A 105 -11.53 24.29 -0.04
CA ASP A 105 -12.83 24.82 0.37
C ASP A 105 -13.42 24.13 1.62
N ALA A 106 -12.94 22.95 1.98
CA ALA A 106 -13.37 22.23 3.19
C ALA A 106 -12.59 22.64 4.45
N ILE A 107 -11.48 23.37 4.30
CA ILE A 107 -10.60 23.76 5.42
C ILE A 107 -11.29 24.73 6.40
N PRO A 108 -12.04 25.76 5.95
CA PRO A 108 -12.69 26.70 6.87
C PRO A 108 -13.67 26.03 7.85
N GLU A 109 -14.30 24.92 7.44
CA GLU A 109 -15.26 24.16 8.28
C GLU A 109 -14.57 23.30 9.35
N MET A 110 -13.28 22.97 9.17
CA MET A 110 -12.49 22.17 10.10
C MET A 110 -11.50 23.03 10.92
N TRP A 111 -11.61 24.35 10.82
CA TRP A 111 -10.68 25.26 11.46
C TRP A 111 -11.04 25.39 12.95
N ASP A 112 -10.14 24.89 13.78
CA ASP A 112 -10.13 25.07 15.23
C ASP A 112 -8.98 26.01 15.60
N GLU A 113 -9.15 26.87 16.61
CA GLU A 113 -8.09 27.75 17.11
C GLU A 113 -6.90 26.98 17.66
N ASP A 114 -7.14 25.75 18.13
CA ASP A 114 -6.13 24.83 18.62
C ASP A 114 -5.42 24.04 17.51
N LEU A 115 -5.84 24.17 16.24
CA LEU A 115 -5.29 23.39 15.14
C LEU A 115 -3.90 23.93 14.73
N PRO A 116 -2.80 23.15 14.89
CA PRO A 116 -1.48 23.63 14.52
C PRO A 116 -1.38 23.81 13.00
N GLN A 117 -0.80 24.93 12.55
CA GLN A 117 -0.62 25.24 11.13
C GLN A 117 0.11 24.11 10.37
N GLN A 118 1.02 23.41 11.04
CA GLN A 118 1.74 22.26 10.50
C GLN A 118 0.81 21.09 10.14
N ALA A 119 -0.28 20.87 10.90
CA ALA A 119 -1.26 19.84 10.59
C ALA A 119 -1.99 20.15 9.28
N ILE A 120 -2.36 21.42 9.04
CA ILE A 120 -3.01 21.87 7.80
C ILE A 120 -2.07 21.66 6.60
N VAL A 121 -0.81 22.10 6.71
CA VAL A 121 0.18 21.95 5.63
C VAL A 121 0.46 20.48 5.33
N THR A 122 0.55 19.64 6.36
CA THR A 122 0.79 18.19 6.20
C THR A 122 -0.42 17.51 5.57
N ALA A 123 -1.63 17.84 6.02
CA ALA A 123 -2.87 17.35 5.43
C ALA A 123 -2.97 17.71 3.95
N MET A 124 -2.73 18.98 3.59
CA MET A 124 -2.72 19.41 2.18
C MET A 124 -1.65 18.70 1.35
N ARG A 125 -0.44 18.52 1.89
CA ARG A 125 0.61 17.74 1.19
C ARG A 125 0.22 16.28 0.96
N LYS A 126 -0.54 15.68 1.88
CA LYS A 126 -0.95 14.28 1.84
C LYS A 126 -2.22 14.05 1.02
N TYR A 127 -3.13 15.01 1.01
CA TYR A 127 -4.50 14.88 0.50
C TYR A 127 -4.85 15.86 -0.64
N THR A 128 -3.88 16.57 -1.25
CA THR A 128 -4.17 17.49 -2.38
C THR A 128 -3.51 17.06 -3.69
N LYS A 129 -2.99 15.82 -3.79
CA LYS A 129 -2.39 15.28 -5.02
C LYS A 129 -3.31 14.36 -5.80
#